data_AF-A0A8J1VTM4-F1
#
_entry.id   AF-A0A8J1VTM4-F1
#
_cell.length_a   1.000
_cell.length_b   1.000
_cell.length_c   1.000
_cell.angle_alpha   90.00
_cell.angle_beta   90.00
_cell.angle_gamma   90.00
#
_symmetry.space_group_name_H-M   'P 1'
#
loop_
_entity.id
_entity.type
_entity.pdbx_description
1 polymer ?
#
loop_
_entity_poly.entity_id
_entity_poly.type
_entity_poly.pdbx_seq_one_letter_code
_entity_poly.pdbx_strand_id
1 'polypeptide(L)'
;TSASPIVTAQAQNPSFKPVSHQAPSIAGDKRYSLATSHSERNDSRRIVSRPYVPNGLSTRAASLRVTSQSSNDSAAGLLVSVKLLPLPSGSGSTVRALESFSIEVFVHNRTNQVKRFRLSIPSREGSADKVREIWEKRRRKGNDEPDWGVNDTTLRQMLMHHLSSAPPLIPLEDDVRCGPLRPGASLSSRIRFLALRDGVFRLENLRITGLDNDFDFMMR
;
A
#
# COMPACT_ATOMS: atom_id res chain seq x y z
N THR A 1 47.60 65.77 36.48
CA THR A 1 47.89 66.25 35.11
C THR A 1 47.56 65.15 34.13
N SER A 2 46.68 65.45 33.17
CA SER A 2 46.35 64.74 31.90
C SER A 2 46.07 63.22 31.98
N ALA A 3 44.84 62.69 31.90
CA ALA A 3 43.74 62.84 30.92
C ALA A 3 44.12 62.47 29.48
N SER A 4 43.59 61.33 28.98
CA SER A 4 43.49 60.90 27.57
C SER A 4 42.70 59.58 27.47
N PRO A 5 42.04 59.27 26.33
CA PRO A 5 40.57 59.24 26.32
C PRO A 5 39.91 57.92 25.86
N ILE A 6 38.60 57.89 26.12
CA ILE A 6 37.57 56.97 25.61
C ILE A 6 37.39 57.20 24.10
N VAL A 7 37.37 56.11 23.31
CA VAL A 7 36.83 56.11 21.95
C VAL A 7 35.77 55.02 21.81
N THR A 8 34.56 55.49 21.55
CA THR A 8 33.33 54.77 21.24
C THR A 8 33.43 54.12 19.86
N ALA A 9 33.23 52.81 19.77
CA ALA A 9 33.04 52.13 18.48
C ALA A 9 31.53 52.03 18.17
N GLN A 10 31.13 52.74 17.12
CA GLN A 10 29.78 52.73 16.55
C GLN A 10 29.50 51.45 15.75
N ALA A 11 28.23 51.07 15.76
CA ALA A 11 27.62 49.99 15.01
C ALA A 11 27.79 50.13 13.49
N GLN A 12 28.08 49.00 12.82
CA GLN A 12 27.74 48.80 11.42
C GLN A 12 27.15 47.41 11.21
N ASN A 13 25.88 47.40 10.83
CA ASN A 13 25.11 46.24 10.39
C ASN A 13 25.69 45.67 9.08
N PRO A 14 26.03 44.38 9.00
CA PRO A 14 26.17 43.73 7.70
C PRO A 14 24.78 43.40 7.15
N SER A 15 24.44 44.02 6.02
CA SER A 15 23.26 43.70 5.23
C SER A 15 23.40 42.29 4.65
N PHE A 16 22.56 41.36 5.10
CA PHE A 16 22.40 40.07 4.46
C PHE A 16 21.60 40.26 3.17
N LYS A 17 22.30 40.20 2.04
CA LYS A 17 21.70 40.05 0.71
C LYS A 17 21.02 38.68 0.65
N PRO A 18 19.74 38.57 0.24
CA PRO A 18 19.15 37.27 -0.04
C PRO A 18 19.79 36.70 -1.32
N VAL A 19 20.53 35.61 -1.17
CA VAL A 19 20.98 34.76 -2.28
C VAL A 19 19.73 34.05 -2.82
N SER A 20 19.32 34.43 -4.02
CA SER A 20 18.27 33.73 -4.75
C SER A 20 18.80 32.36 -5.18
N HIS A 21 18.22 31.29 -4.62
CA HIS A 21 18.37 29.97 -5.21
C HIS A 21 17.57 29.94 -6.52
N GLN A 22 18.30 30.11 -7.62
CA GLN A 22 17.82 29.77 -8.96
C GLN A 22 17.46 28.28 -8.97
N ALA A 23 16.23 27.98 -9.39
CA ALA A 23 15.83 26.62 -9.73
C ALA A 23 16.72 26.10 -10.88
N PRO A 24 17.07 24.81 -10.91
CA PRO A 24 17.79 24.24 -12.03
C PRO A 24 16.94 24.37 -13.30
N SER A 25 17.44 25.18 -14.23
CA SER A 25 16.94 25.23 -15.60
C SER A 25 17.22 23.87 -16.25
N ILE A 26 16.20 23.02 -16.35
CA ILE A 26 16.17 21.90 -17.28
C ILE A 26 16.16 22.51 -18.69
N ALA A 27 17.37 22.65 -19.22
CA ALA A 27 17.62 22.98 -20.60
C ALA A 27 17.46 21.70 -21.43
N GLY A 28 16.51 21.71 -22.36
CA GLY A 28 16.56 20.81 -23.51
C GLY A 28 15.46 19.75 -23.61
N ASP A 29 14.19 20.14 -23.61
CA ASP A 29 13.23 19.49 -24.51
C ASP A 29 12.18 20.51 -24.98
N LYS A 30 12.08 20.71 -26.29
CA LYS A 30 11.17 21.70 -26.90
C LYS A 30 9.71 21.19 -26.98
N ARG A 31 9.38 20.10 -26.30
CA ARG A 31 8.09 19.39 -26.45
C ARG A 31 7.07 19.66 -25.35
N TYR A 32 7.45 20.36 -24.28
CA TYR A 32 6.54 20.66 -23.17
C TYR A 32 6.45 22.17 -22.94
N SER A 33 5.81 22.87 -23.87
CA SER A 33 5.60 24.32 -23.77
C SER A 33 4.18 24.72 -24.14
N LEU A 34 3.17 23.97 -23.72
CA LEU A 34 1.74 24.29 -23.94
C LEU A 34 0.84 23.65 -22.86
N ALA A 35 0.82 24.18 -21.64
CA ALA A 35 -0.33 24.02 -20.73
C ALA A 35 -0.21 24.90 -19.47
N THR A 36 -0.22 26.22 -19.63
CA THR A 36 -0.53 27.13 -18.52
C THR A 36 -1.05 28.44 -19.10
N SER A 37 -2.37 28.59 -19.19
CA SER A 37 -3.13 29.83 -18.95
C SER A 37 -4.60 29.70 -19.42
N HIS A 38 -5.46 30.50 -18.80
CA HIS A 38 -6.94 30.60 -18.87
C HIS A 38 -7.66 29.67 -17.87
N SER A 39 -8.45 30.14 -16.89
CA SER A 39 -9.21 31.40 -16.79
C SER A 39 -9.40 31.80 -15.32
N GLU A 40 -9.30 33.10 -15.06
CA GLU A 40 -9.87 33.77 -13.88
C GLU A 40 -11.40 33.94 -14.01
N ARG A 41 -12.02 34.21 -12.85
CA ARG A 41 -13.26 34.97 -12.60
C ARG A 41 -14.57 34.45 -13.19
N ASN A 42 -15.44 33.94 -12.30
CA ASN A 42 -16.72 34.61 -12.15
C ASN A 42 -17.33 34.47 -10.75
N ASP A 43 -18.03 35.53 -10.40
CA ASP A 43 -18.56 35.89 -9.10
C ASP A 43 -19.82 35.11 -8.69
N SER A 44 -19.90 34.81 -7.40
CA SER A 44 -21.08 34.93 -6.54
C SER A 44 -22.47 34.58 -7.10
N ARG A 45 -22.93 33.33 -6.90
CA ARG A 45 -24.33 33.04 -6.55
C ARG A 45 -24.44 31.95 -5.49
N ARG A 46 -24.98 32.33 -4.32
CA ARG A 46 -25.42 31.45 -3.24
C ARG A 46 -26.52 30.52 -3.77
N ILE A 47 -26.32 29.20 -3.66
CA ILE A 47 -27.40 28.22 -3.73
C ILE A 47 -27.37 27.38 -2.46
N VAL A 48 -28.52 27.40 -1.80
CA VAL A 48 -28.80 26.76 -0.52
C VAL A 48 -28.80 25.24 -0.68
N SER A 49 -28.26 24.61 0.34
CA SER A 49 -28.24 23.20 0.68
C SER A 49 -29.59 22.48 0.58
N ARG A 50 -29.56 21.24 0.06
CA ARG A 50 -30.19 20.04 0.64
C ARG A 50 -29.77 18.78 -0.15
N PRO A 51 -29.06 17.82 0.46
CA PRO A 51 -28.81 16.52 -0.17
C PRO A 51 -30.03 15.60 -0.08
N TYR A 52 -30.38 15.00 -1.21
CA TYR A 52 -31.31 13.87 -1.34
C TYR A 52 -30.69 12.62 -0.73
N VAL A 53 -31.42 11.95 0.18
CA VAL A 53 -31.13 10.59 0.64
C VAL A 53 -31.93 9.58 -0.21
N PRO A 54 -31.30 8.53 -0.75
CA PRO A 54 -32.04 7.34 -1.16
C PRO A 54 -32.04 6.30 -0.03
N ASN A 55 -33.26 5.92 0.37
CA ASN A 55 -33.54 4.80 1.25
C ASN A 55 -33.41 3.46 0.51
N GLY A 56 -32.83 2.48 1.19
CA GLY A 56 -33.23 1.07 1.14
C GLY A 56 -32.57 0.20 0.07
N LEU A 57 -31.71 -0.72 0.50
CA LEU A 57 -31.91 -2.16 0.32
C LEU A 57 -30.85 -2.94 1.12
N SER A 58 -31.37 -3.78 2.01
CA SER A 58 -30.65 -4.66 2.92
C SER A 58 -29.76 -5.65 2.16
N THR A 59 -28.44 -5.50 2.28
CA THR A 59 -27.47 -6.56 1.97
C THR A 59 -26.85 -7.03 3.28
N ARG A 60 -27.06 -8.31 3.59
CA ARG A 60 -26.44 -9.01 4.72
C ARG A 60 -24.92 -8.98 4.55
N ALA A 61 -24.25 -8.04 5.20
CA ALA A 61 -22.80 -8.06 5.36
C ALA A 61 -22.45 -9.15 6.37
N ALA A 62 -21.72 -10.18 5.93
CA ALA A 62 -21.03 -11.09 6.81
C ALA A 62 -19.89 -10.31 7.50
N SER A 63 -20.20 -9.72 8.65
CA SER A 63 -19.21 -9.07 9.52
C SER A 63 -18.46 -10.17 10.27
N LEU A 64 -17.32 -10.60 9.73
CA LEU A 64 -16.36 -11.41 10.47
C LEU A 64 -15.74 -10.51 11.54
N ARG A 65 -16.20 -10.64 12.78
CA ARG A 65 -15.56 -10.01 13.95
C ARG A 65 -14.25 -10.72 14.20
N VAL A 66 -13.15 -10.11 13.78
CA VAL A 66 -11.79 -10.51 14.18
C VAL A 66 -11.57 -10.00 15.60
N THR A 67 -11.79 -10.86 16.60
CA THR A 67 -11.33 -10.64 17.97
C THR A 67 -9.91 -11.18 18.09
N SER A 68 -8.92 -10.32 17.95
CA SER A 68 -7.54 -10.62 18.33
C SER A 68 -7.42 -10.58 19.86
N GLN A 69 -7.19 -11.75 20.46
CA GLN A 69 -6.64 -11.85 21.81
C GLN A 69 -5.19 -11.40 21.79
N SER A 70 -4.92 -10.20 22.29
CA SER A 70 -3.63 -9.84 22.88
C SER A 70 -3.85 -8.78 23.95
N SER A 71 -3.64 -9.17 25.21
CA SER A 71 -3.33 -8.32 26.38
C SER A 71 -4.15 -7.04 26.59
N ASN A 72 -5.19 -7.11 27.44
CA ASN A 72 -5.58 -6.14 28.47
C ASN A 72 -5.51 -4.61 28.23
N ASP A 73 -5.61 -4.11 27.00
CA ASP A 73 -5.72 -2.65 26.74
C ASP A 73 -6.74 -2.33 25.63
N SER A 74 -7.93 -2.93 25.75
CA SER A 74 -8.98 -2.98 24.72
C SER A 74 -9.69 -1.66 24.39
N ALA A 75 -9.11 -0.49 24.66
CA ALA A 75 -9.76 0.81 24.44
C ALA A 75 -9.10 1.72 23.39
N ALA A 76 -7.80 1.58 23.06
CA ALA A 76 -7.07 2.63 22.33
C ALA A 76 -6.13 2.09 21.21
N GLY A 77 -6.68 1.40 20.21
CA GLY A 77 -5.92 0.85 19.06
C GLY A 77 -6.47 1.24 17.68
N LEU A 78 -5.90 0.69 16.61
CA LEU A 78 -6.48 0.77 15.27
C LEU A 78 -7.58 -0.30 15.11
N LEU A 79 -8.76 0.11 14.65
CA LEU A 79 -9.84 -0.80 14.27
C LEU A 79 -9.74 -1.06 12.77
N VAL A 80 -9.70 -2.33 12.36
CA VAL A 80 -9.55 -2.71 10.96
C VAL A 80 -10.70 -3.61 10.55
N SER A 81 -11.31 -3.32 9.40
CA SER A 81 -12.27 -4.19 8.74
C SER A 81 -11.91 -4.36 7.27
N VAL A 82 -12.26 -5.51 6.71
CA VAL A 82 -11.92 -5.89 5.34
C VAL A 82 -13.20 -6.24 4.60
N LYS A 83 -13.35 -5.71 3.39
CA LYS A 83 -14.53 -5.91 2.55
C LYS A 83 -14.09 -6.25 1.13
N LEU A 84 -14.65 -7.33 0.58
CA LEU A 84 -14.51 -7.63 -0.85
C LEU A 84 -15.40 -6.66 -1.65
N LEU A 85 -14.82 -6.00 -2.67
CA LEU A 85 -15.61 -5.17 -3.56
C LEU A 85 -16.33 -6.03 -4.62
N PRO A 86 -17.55 -5.65 -5.03
CA PRO A 86 -18.28 -6.38 -6.05
C PRO A 86 -17.47 -6.49 -7.34
N LEU A 87 -17.37 -7.69 -7.89
CA LEU A 87 -16.74 -7.92 -9.20
C LEU A 87 -17.65 -7.36 -10.30
N PRO A 88 -17.07 -6.82 -11.40
CA PRO A 88 -17.85 -6.24 -12.51
C PRO A 88 -18.78 -7.27 -13.17
N SER A 89 -18.48 -8.55 -13.01
CA SER A 89 -19.16 -9.67 -13.66
C SER A 89 -20.46 -10.11 -12.98
N GLY A 90 -20.84 -9.51 -11.84
CA GLY A 90 -22.10 -9.78 -11.14
C GLY A 90 -22.27 -11.19 -10.56
N SER A 91 -21.31 -12.09 -10.81
CA SER A 91 -21.37 -13.51 -10.45
C SER A 91 -20.81 -13.78 -9.05
N GLY A 92 -21.62 -13.54 -8.01
CA GLY A 92 -21.41 -14.09 -6.66
C GLY A 92 -20.05 -13.82 -5.99
N SER A 93 -19.73 -14.63 -4.98
CA SER A 93 -18.48 -14.55 -4.19
C SER A 93 -17.29 -15.28 -4.84
N THR A 94 -17.43 -15.72 -6.10
CA THR A 94 -16.43 -16.50 -6.83
C THR A 94 -15.66 -15.60 -7.78
N VAL A 95 -14.34 -15.66 -7.70
CA VAL A 95 -13.46 -14.89 -8.59
C VAL A 95 -13.10 -15.74 -9.80
N ARG A 96 -13.14 -15.14 -10.99
CA ARG A 96 -12.77 -15.81 -12.24
C ARG A 96 -11.29 -15.67 -12.56
N ALA A 97 -10.75 -16.63 -13.28
CA ALA A 97 -9.39 -16.63 -13.79
C ALA A 97 -9.16 -15.40 -14.66
N LEU A 98 -8.00 -14.78 -14.47
CA LEU A 98 -7.55 -13.57 -15.15
C LEU A 98 -8.45 -12.34 -14.93
N GLU A 99 -9.42 -12.42 -14.01
CA GLU A 99 -10.22 -11.28 -13.58
C GLU A 99 -9.51 -10.58 -12.41
N SER A 100 -9.45 -9.25 -12.50
CA SER A 100 -8.98 -8.44 -11.38
C SER A 100 -10.13 -8.14 -10.42
N PHE A 101 -9.86 -8.23 -9.13
CA PHE A 101 -10.80 -7.85 -8.08
C PHE A 101 -10.08 -6.99 -7.05
N SER A 102 -10.86 -6.30 -6.22
CA SER A 102 -10.34 -5.36 -5.23
C SER A 102 -10.88 -5.71 -3.86
N ILE A 103 -10.01 -5.63 -2.86
CA ILE A 103 -10.40 -5.69 -1.46
C ILE A 103 -10.22 -4.29 -0.87
N GLU A 104 -11.23 -3.85 -0.13
CA GLU A 104 -11.25 -2.59 0.60
C GLU A 104 -10.93 -2.85 2.07
N VAL A 105 -9.84 -2.26 2.55
CA VAL A 105 -9.39 -2.30 3.93
C VAL A 105 -9.75 -0.97 4.57
N PHE A 106 -10.67 -1.01 5.53
CA PHE A 106 -11.08 0.14 6.30
C PHE A 106 -10.33 0.15 7.64
N VAL A 107 -9.67 1.26 7.93
CA VAL A 107 -8.89 1.47 9.15
C VAL A 107 -9.45 2.69 9.87
N HIS A 108 -9.81 2.53 11.14
CA HIS A 108 -10.28 3.60 11.99
C HIS A 108 -9.35 3.77 13.19
N ASN A 109 -8.86 4.99 13.39
CA ASN A 109 -7.94 5.30 14.46
C ASN A 109 -8.69 5.62 15.75
N ARG A 110 -8.71 4.68 16.71
CA ARG A 110 -9.30 4.92 18.04
C ARG A 110 -8.30 5.49 19.05
N THR A 111 -7.08 5.81 18.60
CA THR A 111 -6.02 6.38 19.45
C THR A 111 -6.08 7.91 19.43
N ASN A 112 -5.42 8.54 20.42
CA ASN A 112 -5.26 10.00 20.50
C ASN A 112 -4.03 10.52 19.73
N GLN A 113 -3.33 9.65 19.00
CA GLN A 113 -2.14 10.00 18.23
C GLN A 113 -2.41 9.94 16.73
N VAL A 114 -1.68 10.75 15.96
CA VAL A 114 -1.67 10.62 14.50
C VAL A 114 -0.88 9.36 14.15
N LYS A 115 -1.49 8.44 13.40
CA LYS A 115 -0.84 7.18 12.98
C LYS A 115 -0.52 7.20 11.49
N ARG A 116 0.68 6.77 11.13
CA ARG A 116 1.08 6.54 9.73
C ARG A 116 1.41 5.07 9.58
N PHE A 117 0.90 4.43 8.53
CA PHE A 117 1.07 2.99 8.36
C PHE A 117 1.17 2.57 6.91
N ARG A 118 1.61 1.35 6.74
CA ARG A 118 1.78 0.65 5.48
C ARG A 118 0.94 -0.62 5.53
N LEU A 119 0.11 -0.81 4.50
CA LEU A 119 -0.52 -2.10 4.23
C LEU A 119 0.40 -2.87 3.29
N SER A 120 0.74 -4.10 3.66
CA SER A 120 1.53 -4.99 2.82
C SER A 120 0.98 -6.40 2.82
N ILE A 121 1.14 -7.07 1.68
CA ILE A 121 0.80 -8.49 1.53
C ILE A 121 2.12 -9.24 1.51
N PRO A 122 2.53 -9.86 2.63
CA PRO A 122 3.76 -10.62 2.64
C PRO A 122 3.62 -11.78 1.64
N SER A 123 4.66 -11.96 0.83
CA SER A 123 4.74 -13.10 -0.07
C SER A 123 4.65 -14.39 0.75
N ARG A 124 4.05 -15.43 0.16
CA ARG A 124 3.92 -16.74 0.80
C ARG A 124 5.33 -17.32 0.98
N GLU A 125 5.90 -17.08 2.15
CA GLU A 125 7.20 -17.54 2.59
C GLU A 125 7.21 -19.08 2.48
N GLY A 126 7.95 -19.59 1.51
CA GLY A 126 7.94 -21.02 1.18
C GLY A 126 7.91 -21.35 -0.32
N SER A 127 7.48 -20.46 -1.21
CA SER A 127 7.58 -20.73 -2.66
C SER A 127 8.95 -20.32 -3.23
N ALA A 128 9.46 -19.13 -2.87
CA ALA A 128 10.71 -18.62 -3.43
C ALA A 128 11.94 -19.36 -2.90
N ASP A 129 11.97 -19.63 -1.59
CA ASP A 129 13.13 -20.27 -0.95
C ASP A 129 13.29 -21.73 -1.36
N LYS A 130 12.18 -22.47 -1.51
CA LYS A 130 12.22 -23.85 -2.00
C LYS A 130 12.67 -23.92 -3.45
N VAL A 131 12.22 -23.01 -4.31
CA VAL A 131 12.68 -22.95 -5.72
C VAL A 131 14.17 -22.66 -5.75
N ARG A 132 14.64 -21.68 -4.98
CA ARG A 132 16.07 -21.36 -4.89
C ARG A 132 16.90 -22.54 -4.38
N GLU A 133 16.44 -23.22 -3.33
CA GLU A 133 17.11 -24.40 -2.76
C GLU A 133 17.20 -25.55 -3.78
N ILE A 134 16.13 -25.81 -4.53
CA ILE A 134 16.11 -26.84 -5.58
C ILE A 134 17.09 -26.51 -6.72
N TRP A 135 17.14 -25.24 -7.14
CA TRP A 135 18.09 -24.78 -8.16
C TRP A 135 19.54 -24.85 -7.69
N GLU A 136 19.83 -24.49 -6.43
CA GLU A 136 21.16 -24.58 -5.84
C GLU A 136 21.60 -26.05 -5.67
N LYS A 137 20.70 -26.95 -5.29
CA LYS A 137 20.98 -28.40 -5.17
C LYS A 137 21.29 -29.05 -6.52
N ARG A 138 20.62 -28.63 -7.59
CA ARG A 138 20.91 -29.10 -8.96
C ARG A 138 22.28 -28.61 -9.44
N ARG A 139 22.66 -27.36 -9.13
CA ARG A 139 23.96 -26.80 -9.53
C ARG A 139 25.15 -27.45 -8.81
N ARG A 140 24.96 -27.97 -7.59
CA ARG A 140 25.99 -28.71 -6.84
C ARG A 140 26.13 -30.17 -7.25
N LYS A 141 25.17 -30.71 -8.01
CA LYS A 141 25.13 -32.12 -8.44
C LYS A 141 25.46 -32.27 -9.93
N GLY A 142 26.43 -31.50 -10.43
CA GLY A 142 26.90 -31.60 -11.81
C GLY A 142 28.30 -32.20 -11.88
N ASN A 143 28.40 -33.53 -11.97
CA ASN A 143 29.48 -34.18 -12.75
C ASN A 143 29.23 -35.67 -13.14
N ASP A 144 28.05 -36.27 -12.98
CA ASP A 144 27.84 -37.63 -13.50
C ASP A 144 26.50 -37.75 -14.24
N GLU A 145 26.65 -38.07 -15.53
CA GLU A 145 25.68 -38.68 -16.47
C GLU A 145 24.58 -37.79 -17.12
N PRO A 146 24.59 -37.66 -18.46
CA PRO A 146 23.61 -36.89 -19.23
C PRO A 146 22.39 -37.75 -19.62
N ASP A 147 21.46 -37.93 -18.70
CA ASP A 147 20.16 -38.54 -19.01
C ASP A 147 19.22 -37.48 -19.63
N TRP A 148 19.31 -37.30 -20.96
CA TRP A 148 18.56 -36.31 -21.75
C TRP A 148 17.04 -36.57 -21.86
N GLY A 149 16.48 -37.49 -21.08
CA GLY A 149 15.06 -37.82 -21.08
C GLY A 149 14.45 -37.68 -19.69
N VAL A 150 13.98 -36.48 -19.33
CA VAL A 150 13.07 -36.36 -18.17
C VAL A 150 11.80 -37.15 -18.52
N ASN A 151 11.61 -38.31 -17.88
CA ASN A 151 10.44 -39.16 -18.06
C ASN A 151 9.15 -38.32 -17.98
N ASP A 152 8.24 -38.44 -18.95
CA ASP A 152 7.01 -37.63 -19.05
C ASP A 152 6.15 -37.74 -17.76
N THR A 153 6.19 -38.87 -17.07
CA THR A 153 5.55 -39.08 -15.77
C THR A 153 6.14 -38.18 -14.68
N THR A 154 7.45 -38.03 -14.63
CA THR A 154 8.15 -37.14 -13.69
C THR A 154 7.87 -35.68 -14.01
N LEU A 155 7.85 -35.32 -15.30
CA LEU A 155 7.50 -33.97 -15.75
C LEU A 155 6.07 -33.61 -15.35
N ARG A 156 5.10 -34.53 -15.55
CA ARG A 156 3.70 -34.34 -15.13
C ARG A 156 3.58 -34.19 -13.63
N GLN A 157 4.28 -34.99 -12.84
CA GLN A 157 4.29 -34.85 -11.37
C GLN A 157 4.87 -33.49 -10.94
N MET A 158 5.96 -33.04 -11.57
CA MET A 158 6.55 -31.72 -11.30
C MET A 158 5.60 -30.58 -11.71
N LEU A 159 4.91 -30.71 -12.84
CA LEU A 159 3.92 -29.73 -13.30
C LEU A 159 2.72 -29.69 -12.35
N MET A 160 2.16 -30.83 -11.97
CA MET A 160 1.04 -30.91 -11.02
C MET A 160 1.43 -30.32 -9.66
N HIS A 161 2.64 -30.62 -9.19
CA HIS A 161 3.19 -30.01 -7.98
C HIS A 161 3.31 -28.49 -8.14
N HIS A 162 3.90 -28.02 -9.24
CA HIS A 162 4.04 -26.59 -9.51
C HIS A 162 2.69 -25.87 -9.61
N LEU A 163 1.70 -26.50 -10.27
CA LEU A 163 0.35 -25.96 -10.31
C LEU A 163 -0.27 -25.93 -8.91
N SER A 164 -0.12 -26.97 -8.11
CA SER A 164 -0.64 -26.96 -6.73
C SER A 164 0.06 -25.93 -5.82
N SER A 165 1.34 -25.65 -6.06
CA SER A 165 2.14 -24.72 -5.25
C SER A 165 2.09 -23.27 -5.73
N ALA A 166 1.76 -23.04 -7.00
CA ALA A 166 1.74 -21.71 -7.58
C ALA A 166 0.71 -20.81 -6.87
N PRO A 167 1.07 -19.54 -6.56
CA PRO A 167 0.15 -18.62 -5.94
C PRO A 167 -1.11 -18.45 -6.81
N PRO A 168 -2.32 -18.69 -6.27
CA PRO A 168 -3.53 -18.53 -7.06
C PRO A 168 -3.93 -17.06 -7.24
N LEU A 169 -3.40 -16.18 -6.40
CA LEU A 169 -3.61 -14.73 -6.41
C LEU A 169 -2.28 -14.02 -6.58
N ILE A 170 -2.26 -13.04 -7.48
CA ILE A 170 -1.16 -12.08 -7.61
C ILE A 170 -1.66 -10.73 -7.09
N PRO A 171 -1.14 -10.22 -5.98
CA PRO A 171 -1.37 -8.83 -5.60
C PRO A 171 -0.77 -7.89 -6.66
N LEU A 172 -1.57 -6.91 -7.09
CA LEU A 172 -1.13 -5.87 -8.04
C LEU A 172 -0.55 -4.66 -7.29
N GLU A 173 -0.81 -4.57 -5.99
CA GLU A 173 -0.41 -3.48 -5.09
C GLU A 173 0.08 -4.09 -3.76
N ASP A 174 1.38 -4.34 -3.67
CA ASP A 174 2.00 -5.02 -2.52
C ASP A 174 2.31 -4.09 -1.34
N ASP A 175 2.39 -2.78 -1.61
CA ASP A 175 2.78 -1.75 -0.65
C ASP A 175 1.87 -0.52 -0.81
N VAL A 176 0.88 -0.41 0.07
CA VAL A 176 0.04 0.79 0.13
C VAL A 176 0.40 1.61 1.36
N ARG A 177 1.03 2.76 1.12
CA ARG A 177 1.37 3.74 2.15
C ARG A 177 0.17 4.60 2.47
N CYS A 178 -0.31 4.48 3.70
CA CYS A 178 -1.40 5.28 4.22
C CYS A 178 -0.82 6.54 4.89
N GLY A 179 -1.35 7.70 4.47
CA GLY A 179 -0.97 8.99 5.03
C GLY A 179 -1.31 9.13 6.52
N PRO A 180 -1.02 10.29 7.13
CA PRO A 180 -1.30 10.53 8.54
C PRO A 180 -2.79 10.43 8.85
N LEU A 181 -3.16 9.43 9.64
CA LEU A 181 -4.52 9.20 10.12
C LEU A 181 -4.71 9.87 11.47
N ARG A 182 -5.51 10.93 11.51
CA ARG A 182 -5.82 11.70 12.73
C ARG A 182 -6.58 10.85 13.76
N PRO A 183 -6.54 11.23 15.04
CA PRO A 183 -7.41 10.64 16.07
C PRO A 183 -8.89 10.68 15.65
N GLY A 184 -9.59 9.55 15.78
CA GLY A 184 -11.00 9.42 15.40
C GLY A 184 -11.28 9.43 13.90
N ALA A 185 -10.26 9.60 13.04
CA ALA A 185 -10.42 9.56 11.60
C ALA A 185 -10.40 8.12 11.08
N SER A 186 -11.04 7.93 9.93
CA SER A 186 -11.06 6.66 9.21
C SER A 186 -10.44 6.83 7.84
N LEU A 187 -9.78 5.78 7.37
CA LEU A 187 -9.21 5.67 6.04
C LEU A 187 -9.71 4.38 5.40
N SER A 188 -10.12 4.47 4.15
CA SER A 188 -10.37 3.31 3.31
C SER A 188 -9.24 3.20 2.29
N SER A 189 -8.59 2.05 2.24
CA SER A 189 -7.56 1.73 1.26
C SER A 189 -7.98 0.53 0.43
N ARG A 190 -7.66 0.52 -0.86
CA ARG A 190 -7.99 -0.56 -1.76
C ARG A 190 -6.72 -1.26 -2.19
N ILE A 191 -6.80 -2.59 -2.26
CA ILE A 191 -5.73 -3.43 -2.78
C ILE A 191 -6.30 -4.27 -3.91
N ARG A 192 -5.66 -4.21 -5.06
CA ARG A 192 -6.06 -4.96 -6.25
C ARG A 192 -5.32 -6.29 -6.33
N PHE A 193 -6.05 -7.31 -6.80
CA PHE A 193 -5.54 -8.65 -7.01
C PHE A 193 -5.92 -9.13 -8.40
N LEU A 194 -5.07 -9.94 -9.00
CA LEU A 194 -5.34 -10.73 -10.19
C LEU A 194 -5.46 -12.20 -9.78
N ALA A 195 -6.61 -12.81 -10.07
CA ALA A 195 -6.74 -14.26 -9.92
C ALA A 195 -6.15 -14.98 -11.12
N LEU A 196 -5.35 -16.01 -10.89
CA LEU A 196 -4.80 -16.85 -11.97
C LEU A 196 -5.70 -18.03 -12.32
N ARG A 197 -6.66 -18.36 -11.44
CA ARG A 197 -7.57 -19.50 -11.57
C ARG A 197 -8.98 -19.07 -11.20
N ASP A 198 -9.95 -19.91 -11.53
CA ASP A 198 -11.31 -19.77 -11.02
C ASP A 198 -11.40 -20.36 -9.61
N GLY A 199 -12.19 -19.74 -8.73
CA GLY A 199 -12.57 -20.36 -7.47
C GLY A 199 -12.75 -19.40 -6.29
N VAL A 200 -12.69 -19.99 -5.10
CA VAL A 200 -12.71 -19.27 -3.82
C VAL A 200 -11.29 -19.19 -3.30
N PHE A 201 -10.81 -17.96 -3.13
CA PHE A 201 -9.46 -17.70 -2.64
C PHE A 201 -9.46 -17.29 -1.18
N ARG A 202 -8.46 -17.77 -0.44
CA ARG A 202 -8.18 -17.34 0.92
C ARG A 202 -6.97 -16.41 0.89
N LEU A 203 -7.15 -15.20 1.41
CA LEU A 203 -6.03 -14.30 1.68
C LEU A 203 -5.40 -14.72 3.02
N GLU A 204 -4.18 -15.25 2.98
CA GLU A 204 -3.55 -15.82 4.18
C GLU A 204 -2.95 -14.78 5.11
N ASN A 205 -2.35 -13.72 4.53
CA ASN A 205 -1.62 -12.74 5.32
C ASN A 205 -1.89 -11.34 4.77
N LEU A 206 -2.45 -10.47 5.61
CA LEU A 206 -2.47 -9.02 5.39
C LEU A 206 -1.75 -8.37 6.57
N ARG A 207 -0.66 -7.65 6.31
CA ARG A 207 0.19 -7.03 7.34
C ARG A 207 0.00 -5.52 7.33
N ILE A 208 -0.13 -4.95 8.53
CA ILE A 208 -0.27 -3.52 8.77
C ILE A 208 0.89 -3.11 9.67
N THR A 209 1.82 -2.35 9.12
CA THR A 209 3.03 -1.94 9.84
C THR A 209 3.05 -0.42 9.97
N GLY A 210 3.25 0.08 11.17
CA GLY A 210 3.47 1.51 11.42
C GLY A 210 4.74 1.99 10.73
N LEU A 211 4.75 3.20 10.17
CA LEU A 211 5.95 3.74 9.51
C LEU A 211 7.11 3.96 10.49
N ASP A 212 6.78 4.26 11.75
CA ASP A 212 7.75 4.47 12.81
C ASP A 212 8.02 3.18 13.61
N ASN A 213 7.62 2.02 13.05
CA ASN A 213 7.64 0.70 13.70
C ASN A 213 6.96 0.67 15.08
N ASP A 214 5.99 1.55 15.30
CA ASP A 214 5.25 1.69 16.56
C ASP A 214 4.20 0.59 16.76
N PHE A 215 3.78 -0.06 15.68
CA PHE A 215 2.92 -1.24 15.71
C PHE A 215 3.12 -2.13 14.49
N ASP A 216 2.81 -3.41 14.65
CA ASP A 216 2.81 -4.38 13.57
C ASP A 216 1.71 -5.41 13.81
N PHE A 217 0.75 -5.48 12.88
CA PHE A 217 -0.40 -6.37 12.97
C PHE A 217 -0.45 -7.25 11.73
N MET A 218 -0.74 -8.54 11.93
CA MET A 218 -0.95 -9.49 10.85
C MET A 218 -2.33 -10.13 10.98
N MET A 219 -3.14 -9.99 9.94
CA MET A 219 -4.46 -10.61 9.81
C MET A 219 -4.34 -11.91 9.02
N ARG A 220 -4.96 -12.99 9.53
CA ARG A 220 -4.91 -14.37 9.01
C ARG A 220 -6.31 -14.97 8.77
#